data_AF-A0A066X6L0-F1
#
_entry.id   AF-A0A066X6L0-F1
#
_cell.length_a   1.000
_cell.length_b   1.000
_cell.length_c   1.000
_cell.angle_alpha   90.00
_cell.angle_beta   90.00
_cell.angle_gamma   90.00
#
_symmetry.space_group_name_H-M   'P 1'
#
loop_
_entity.id
_entity.type
_entity.pdbx_description
1 polymer ?
#
loop_
_entity_poly.entity_id
_entity_poly.type
_entity_poly.pdbx_seq_one_letter_code
_entity_poly.pdbx_strand_id
1 'polypeptide(L)'
;ANYWKFYKLIIINDPYGVFLRDSSNNYFESIVTHDNYETGFQMQGTLSNNQIVYLDSFRNRDPRNNGESADGSACKDDSGTGNILKGVRIWENGDDSLDLWEFKPPVTIMDTISWGNGVNQWGFSDFQGDGVHEQQAAGQLPIHVQHGMEQRRRRLPDHQEQVNAEGKRRGLQFQDDGQVKPDVARQRHCQQRQLVVRQRDLV
;
A
#
# COMPACT_ATOMS: atom_id res chain seq x y z
N ALA A 1 10.29 20.20 10.89
CA ALA A 1 11.75 20.41 10.61
C ALA A 1 11.94 20.51 9.10
N ASN A 2 12.87 21.35 8.61
CA ASN A 2 12.92 21.71 7.19
C ASN A 2 14.31 21.48 6.61
N TYR A 3 14.39 21.28 5.29
CA TYR A 3 15.63 21.17 4.52
C TYR A 3 16.52 19.97 4.88
N TRP A 4 15.95 18.92 5.45
CA TRP A 4 16.67 17.68 5.71
C TRP A 4 16.70 16.79 4.47
N LYS A 5 17.77 15.99 4.38
CA LYS A 5 17.91 14.97 3.36
C LYS A 5 18.28 13.64 4.01
N PHE A 6 17.46 12.61 3.75
CA PHE A 6 17.64 11.26 4.26
C PHE A 6 17.81 10.30 3.09
N TYR A 7 18.76 9.38 3.25
CA TYR A 7 19.14 8.45 2.19
C TYR A 7 19.33 7.06 2.76
N LYS A 8 18.80 6.04 2.06
CA LYS A 8 19.20 4.63 2.24
C LYS A 8 19.07 4.12 3.68
N LEU A 9 17.99 4.51 4.35
CA LEU A 9 17.65 4.03 5.68
C LEU A 9 16.64 2.88 5.58
N ILE A 10 16.78 1.91 6.47
CA ILE A 10 15.81 0.84 6.68
C ILE A 10 15.29 0.98 8.10
N ILE A 11 13.97 1.11 8.27
CA ILE A 11 13.31 1.32 9.56
C ILE A 11 12.25 0.24 9.76
N ILE A 12 12.38 -0.49 10.88
CA ILE A 12 11.61 -1.69 11.18
C ILE A 12 11.22 -1.76 12.65
N ASN A 13 10.07 -2.39 12.93
CA ASN A 13 9.55 -2.59 14.30
C ASN A 13 9.43 -1.28 15.12
N ASP A 14 9.25 -0.14 14.45
CA ASP A 14 8.97 1.14 15.08
C ASP A 14 7.44 1.33 15.19
N PRO A 15 6.91 2.06 16.17
CA PRO A 15 5.58 2.64 16.09
C PRO A 15 5.24 3.16 14.69
N TYR A 16 6.03 4.07 14.09
CA TYR A 16 5.87 4.50 12.69
C TYR A 16 7.22 4.38 12.00
N GLY A 17 7.25 3.95 10.73
CA GLY A 17 8.53 3.90 10.02
C GLY A 17 9.15 5.29 9.85
N VAL A 18 8.38 6.26 9.35
CA VAL A 18 8.73 7.68 9.36
C VAL A 18 7.48 8.47 9.72
N PHE A 19 7.62 9.42 10.65
CA PHE A 19 6.55 10.37 10.98
C PHE A 19 7.04 11.80 10.79
N LEU A 20 6.56 12.44 9.74
CA LEU A 20 6.91 13.79 9.34
C LEU A 20 5.75 14.75 9.64
N ARG A 21 5.98 15.73 10.51
CA ARG A 21 4.96 16.69 10.92
C ARG A 21 5.37 18.14 10.70
N ASP A 22 4.44 18.96 10.19
CA ASP A 22 4.54 20.43 10.07
C ASP A 22 5.90 20.85 9.47
N SER A 23 6.14 20.46 8.22
CA SER A 23 7.47 20.43 7.65
C SER A 23 7.51 20.76 6.17
N SER A 24 8.66 21.26 5.71
CA SER A 24 8.82 21.66 4.32
C SER A 24 10.22 21.44 3.77
N ASN A 25 10.30 21.26 2.46
CA ASN A 25 11.53 21.14 1.68
C ASN A 25 12.45 19.99 2.13
N ASN A 26 11.88 18.91 2.66
CA ASN A 26 12.64 17.72 3.00
C ASN A 26 12.71 16.74 1.81
N TYR A 27 13.79 15.96 1.76
CA TYR A 27 14.04 14.98 0.71
C TYR A 27 14.36 13.62 1.30
N PHE A 28 13.59 12.61 0.92
CA PHE A 28 13.77 11.22 1.33
C PHE A 28 13.99 10.38 0.09
N GLU A 29 15.12 9.68 0.02
CA GLU A 29 15.45 8.82 -1.12
C GLU A 29 15.89 7.42 -0.69
N SER A 30 15.36 6.40 -1.36
CA SER A 30 15.69 5.00 -1.09
C SER A 30 15.47 4.61 0.37
N ILE A 31 14.36 5.07 0.95
CA ILE A 31 13.97 4.69 2.31
C ILE A 31 13.18 3.38 2.22
N VAL A 32 13.41 2.49 3.18
CA VAL A 32 12.65 1.25 3.34
C VAL A 32 11.98 1.26 4.71
N THR A 33 10.68 1.06 4.76
CA THR A 33 9.92 0.94 6.01
C THR A 33 9.14 -0.37 5.98
N HIS A 34 9.40 -1.26 6.95
CA HIS A 34 8.67 -2.51 6.98
C HIS A 34 8.50 -3.12 8.37
N ASP A 35 7.45 -3.94 8.50
CA ASP A 35 7.10 -4.60 9.77
C ASP A 35 6.96 -3.62 10.95
N ASN A 36 6.64 -2.35 10.67
CA ASN A 36 6.33 -1.36 11.69
C ASN A 36 4.95 -1.59 12.28
N TYR A 37 4.71 -1.01 13.45
CA TYR A 37 3.50 -1.18 14.25
C TYR A 37 2.40 -0.14 13.97
N GLU A 38 2.56 0.61 12.87
CA GLU A 38 1.66 1.61 12.30
C GLU A 38 2.13 1.95 10.88
N THR A 39 1.62 3.02 10.27
CA THR A 39 1.98 3.48 8.93
C THR A 39 3.49 3.54 8.67
N GLY A 40 3.90 3.01 7.51
CA GLY A 40 5.30 2.96 7.11
C GLY A 40 5.92 4.34 6.87
N PHE A 41 5.24 5.23 6.15
CA PHE A 41 5.70 6.61 5.96
C PHE A 41 4.53 7.58 6.06
N GLN A 42 4.42 8.28 7.19
CA GLN A 42 3.35 9.25 7.43
C GLN A 42 3.87 10.68 7.33
N MET A 43 3.18 11.47 6.52
CA MET A 43 3.22 12.92 6.59
C MET A 43 1.88 13.42 7.14
N GLN A 44 1.93 14.35 8.08
CA GLN A 44 0.73 14.99 8.62
C GLN A 44 1.01 16.45 8.93
N GLY A 45 0.00 17.29 8.93
CA GLY A 45 0.20 18.69 9.28
C GLY A 45 0.57 19.55 8.06
N THR A 46 1.03 20.78 8.28
CA THR A 46 1.28 21.72 7.18
C THR A 46 2.52 21.31 6.39
N LEU A 47 2.32 20.80 5.17
CA LEU A 47 3.34 20.10 4.39
C LEU A 47 3.57 20.81 3.06
N SER A 48 4.81 21.19 2.75
CA SER A 48 5.12 21.82 1.46
C SER A 48 6.46 21.39 0.89
N ASN A 49 6.48 21.10 -0.41
CA ASN A 49 7.70 20.76 -1.16
C ASN A 49 8.51 19.58 -0.57
N ASN A 50 7.86 18.65 0.13
CA ASN A 50 8.53 17.42 0.57
C ASN A 50 8.55 16.41 -0.58
N GLN A 51 9.67 15.71 -0.74
CA GLN A 51 9.85 14.72 -1.81
C GLN A 51 10.23 13.37 -1.22
N ILE A 52 9.46 12.35 -1.61
CA ILE A 52 9.66 10.96 -1.24
C ILE A 52 9.91 10.21 -2.53
N VAL A 53 11.14 9.74 -2.70
CA VAL A 53 11.64 9.17 -3.95
C VAL A 53 12.16 7.76 -3.68
N TYR A 54 11.68 6.78 -4.45
CA TYR A 54 12.07 5.37 -4.29
C TYR A 54 11.86 4.83 -2.87
N LEU A 55 10.69 5.11 -2.28
CA LEU A 55 10.27 4.49 -1.02
C LEU A 55 9.81 3.06 -1.26
N ASP A 56 10.26 2.13 -0.43
CA ASP A 56 9.66 0.81 -0.26
C ASP A 56 8.95 0.76 1.09
N SER A 57 7.64 0.55 1.11
CA SER A 57 6.89 0.47 2.36
C SER A 57 6.00 -0.76 2.40
N PHE A 58 6.27 -1.70 3.31
CA PHE A 58 5.60 -2.98 3.27
C PHE A 58 5.43 -3.72 4.58
N ARG A 59 4.42 -4.58 4.67
CA ARG A 59 4.16 -5.42 5.85
C ARG A 59 4.02 -4.64 7.15
N ASN A 60 3.75 -3.35 7.08
CA ASN A 60 3.41 -2.54 8.24
C ASN A 60 2.02 -2.96 8.72
N ARG A 61 1.83 -3.01 10.04
CA ARG A 61 0.61 -3.51 10.68
C ARG A 61 0.39 -2.77 11.98
N ASP A 62 -0.85 -2.66 12.42
CA ASP A 62 -1.21 -2.02 13.68
C ASP A 62 -1.97 -3.03 14.56
N PRO A 63 -1.26 -3.89 15.32
CA PRO A 63 -1.92 -4.89 16.18
C PRO A 63 -2.81 -4.26 17.26
N ARG A 64 -2.64 -2.97 17.52
CA ARG A 64 -3.42 -2.20 18.49
C ARG A 64 -4.77 -1.73 17.94
N ASN A 65 -4.90 -1.65 16.61
CA ASN A 65 -6.12 -1.22 15.93
C ASN A 65 -6.57 -2.21 14.84
N ASN A 66 -6.18 -3.48 15.00
CA ASN A 66 -6.61 -4.61 14.17
C ASN A 66 -6.41 -4.45 12.65
N GLY A 67 -5.41 -3.67 12.21
CA GLY A 67 -5.12 -3.50 10.79
C GLY A 67 -5.78 -2.29 10.15
N GLU A 68 -6.50 -1.46 10.90
CA GLU A 68 -7.31 -0.32 10.41
C GLU A 68 -6.49 0.99 10.31
N SER A 69 -5.16 0.95 10.43
CA SER A 69 -4.38 2.20 10.44
C SER A 69 -2.99 2.10 9.83
N ALA A 70 -2.43 0.90 9.69
CA ALA A 70 -1.08 0.75 9.16
C ALA A 70 -1.05 0.84 7.63
N ASP A 71 -0.96 2.06 7.14
CA ASP A 71 -0.80 2.35 5.71
C ASP A 71 0.63 2.06 5.24
N GLY A 72 0.79 1.87 3.93
CA GLY A 72 2.11 1.95 3.32
C GLY A 72 2.69 3.36 3.39
N SER A 73 1.94 4.33 2.89
CA SER A 73 2.28 5.76 2.98
C SER A 73 1.03 6.56 3.26
N ALA A 74 1.17 7.63 4.03
CA ALA A 74 0.06 8.52 4.35
C ALA A 74 0.45 9.99 4.19
N CYS A 75 -0.50 10.81 3.76
CA CYS A 75 -0.44 12.27 3.79
C CYS A 75 -1.78 12.77 4.31
N LYS A 76 -1.87 13.11 5.60
CA LYS A 76 -3.15 13.31 6.31
C LYS A 76 -3.35 14.71 6.87
N ASP A 77 -4.63 15.08 7.03
CA ASP A 77 -5.15 16.16 7.88
C ASP A 77 -4.63 17.59 7.63
N ASP A 78 -4.42 18.06 6.38
CA ASP A 78 -3.86 19.40 6.22
C ASP A 78 -3.95 20.13 4.86
N SER A 79 -2.99 21.03 4.67
CA SER A 79 -2.75 22.12 3.75
C SER A 79 -1.27 22.15 3.31
N GLY A 80 -0.96 22.97 2.31
CA GLY A 80 0.37 23.09 1.72
C GLY A 80 0.55 22.24 0.45
N THR A 81 1.42 22.68 -0.46
CA THR A 81 1.47 22.19 -1.85
C THR A 81 2.87 21.75 -2.26
N GLY A 82 2.97 21.10 -3.41
CA GLY A 82 4.25 20.71 -4.00
C GLY A 82 4.86 19.45 -3.39
N ASN A 83 4.10 18.69 -2.60
CA ASN A 83 4.55 17.39 -2.09
C ASN A 83 4.53 16.35 -3.21
N ILE A 84 5.58 15.52 -3.28
CA ILE A 84 5.80 14.54 -4.35
C ILE A 84 6.11 13.17 -3.76
N LEU A 85 5.39 12.15 -4.24
CA LEU A 85 5.73 10.74 -4.09
C LEU A 85 6.11 10.19 -5.47
N LYS A 86 7.35 9.74 -5.65
CA LYS A 86 7.84 9.24 -6.93
C LYS A 86 8.55 7.89 -6.80
N GLY A 87 8.22 6.95 -7.70
CA GLY A 87 8.92 5.67 -7.78
C GLY A 87 8.68 4.78 -6.56
N VAL A 88 7.53 4.94 -5.90
CA VAL A 88 7.23 4.32 -4.61
C VAL A 88 6.66 2.90 -4.83
N ARG A 89 7.08 1.94 -4.00
CA ARG A 89 6.55 0.57 -3.99
C ARG A 89 5.92 0.30 -2.64
N ILE A 90 4.64 -0.04 -2.64
CA ILE A 90 3.87 -0.21 -1.40
C ILE A 90 3.12 -1.54 -1.39
N TRP A 91 3.40 -2.43 -0.45
CA TRP A 91 2.75 -3.74 -0.47
C TRP A 91 2.50 -4.39 0.88
N GLU A 92 1.48 -5.23 0.93
CA GLU A 92 1.22 -6.09 2.09
C GLU A 92 1.05 -5.34 3.41
N ASN A 93 0.65 -4.06 3.37
CA ASN A 93 0.36 -3.28 4.57
C ASN A 93 -1.02 -3.61 5.13
N GLY A 94 -1.20 -3.36 6.42
CA GLY A 94 -2.40 -3.70 7.18
C GLY A 94 -3.63 -3.01 6.66
N ASP A 95 -3.50 -1.74 6.30
CA ASP A 95 -4.64 -0.93 5.88
C ASP A 95 -4.51 -0.52 4.41
N ASP A 96 -4.39 0.77 4.13
CA ASP A 96 -4.32 1.28 2.78
C ASP A 96 -2.89 1.26 2.22
N SER A 97 -2.81 1.32 0.90
CA SER A 97 -1.50 1.52 0.28
C SER A 97 -1.07 2.97 0.38
N LEU A 98 -1.96 3.88 -0.04
CA LEU A 98 -1.76 5.31 0.09
C LEU A 98 -3.00 5.92 0.71
N ASP A 99 -2.84 6.58 1.85
CA ASP A 99 -3.94 7.27 2.52
C ASP A 99 -3.74 8.80 2.44
N LEU A 100 -4.67 9.47 1.76
CA LEU A 100 -4.73 10.93 1.62
C LEU A 100 -5.85 11.57 2.46
N TRP A 101 -6.31 10.88 3.50
CA TRP A 101 -7.44 11.29 4.33
C TRP A 101 -7.32 12.74 4.82
N GLU A 102 -8.36 13.53 4.53
CA GLU A 102 -8.46 14.96 4.88
C GLU A 102 -7.31 15.86 4.39
N PHE A 103 -6.48 15.39 3.44
CA PHE A 103 -5.46 16.22 2.81
C PHE A 103 -6.00 16.90 1.55
N LYS A 104 -6.33 18.18 1.68
CA LYS A 104 -7.08 18.96 0.66
C LYS A 104 -6.25 19.50 -0.50
N PRO A 105 -4.94 19.79 -0.34
CA PRO A 105 -4.10 20.17 -1.47
C PRO A 105 -3.72 18.98 -2.36
N PRO A 106 -3.32 19.23 -3.61
CA PRO A 106 -2.83 18.18 -4.49
C PRO A 106 -1.47 17.63 -4.01
N VAL A 107 -1.34 16.30 -4.07
CA VAL A 107 -0.08 15.57 -3.94
C VAL A 107 0.26 14.98 -5.30
N THR A 108 1.51 15.16 -5.76
CA THR A 108 1.94 14.58 -7.04
C THR A 108 2.45 13.16 -6.80
N ILE A 109 1.79 12.17 -7.41
CA ILE A 109 2.15 10.76 -7.29
C ILE A 109 2.57 10.25 -8.67
N MET A 110 3.77 9.68 -8.79
CA MET A 110 4.35 9.25 -10.06
C MET A 110 5.08 7.92 -9.90
N ASP A 111 5.01 7.08 -10.94
CA ASP A 111 5.79 5.82 -11.01
C ASP A 111 5.60 4.90 -9.79
N THR A 112 4.41 4.92 -9.19
CA THR A 112 4.09 4.16 -7.97
C THR A 112 3.46 2.82 -8.32
N ILE A 113 3.86 1.76 -7.62
CA ILE A 113 3.23 0.44 -7.69
C ILE A 113 2.76 0.00 -6.31
N SER A 114 1.60 -0.67 -6.27
CA SER A 114 0.99 -1.12 -5.03
C SER A 114 0.30 -2.46 -5.19
N TRP A 115 0.41 -3.35 -4.19
CA TRP A 115 -0.27 -4.65 -4.18
C TRP A 115 -0.45 -5.24 -2.78
N GLY A 116 -1.51 -6.03 -2.57
CA GLY A 116 -1.66 -6.88 -1.38
C GLY A 116 -1.89 -6.16 -0.05
N ASN A 117 -2.18 -4.85 -0.06
CA ASN A 117 -2.55 -4.08 1.14
C ASN A 117 -4.00 -4.41 1.57
N GLY A 118 -4.32 -4.24 2.86
CA GLY A 118 -5.63 -4.58 3.43
C GLY A 118 -5.90 -6.08 3.49
N VAL A 119 -4.85 -6.90 3.53
CA VAL A 119 -4.97 -8.35 3.64
C VAL A 119 -4.49 -8.77 5.02
N ASN A 120 -5.33 -9.53 5.73
CA ASN A 120 -4.96 -10.06 7.04
C ASN A 120 -3.85 -11.14 6.91
N GLN A 121 -2.60 -10.71 7.02
CA GLN A 121 -1.44 -11.62 6.98
C GLN A 121 -0.98 -12.07 8.37
N TRP A 122 -1.50 -11.45 9.42
CA TRP A 122 -1.03 -11.63 10.80
C TRP A 122 -2.02 -12.37 11.69
N GLY A 123 -3.17 -12.78 11.15
CA GLY A 123 -4.15 -13.59 11.86
C GLY A 123 -4.94 -12.80 12.90
N PHE A 124 -5.21 -11.51 12.67
CA PHE A 124 -6.09 -10.72 13.54
C PHE A 124 -7.52 -11.30 13.49
N SER A 125 -8.15 -11.52 14.64
CA SER A 125 -9.50 -12.13 14.71
C SER A 125 -10.58 -11.23 14.10
N ASP A 126 -10.43 -9.92 14.28
CA ASP A 126 -11.38 -8.89 13.86
C ASP A 126 -10.67 -7.87 12.97
N PHE A 127 -10.04 -8.36 11.90
CA PHE A 127 -9.27 -7.53 10.98
C PHE A 127 -10.12 -6.42 10.34
N GLN A 128 -9.63 -5.17 10.40
CA GLN A 128 -10.37 -3.97 10.01
C GLN A 128 -9.69 -3.14 8.91
N GLY A 129 -8.59 -3.63 8.32
CA GLY A 129 -7.97 -2.94 7.20
C GLY A 129 -8.88 -2.83 5.98
N ASP A 130 -8.99 -1.63 5.42
CA ASP A 130 -9.87 -1.30 4.31
C ASP A 130 -9.32 -1.79 2.97
N GLY A 131 -7.99 -1.70 2.79
CA GLY A 131 -7.29 -2.22 1.61
C GLY A 131 -7.52 -1.40 0.34
N VAL A 132 -7.71 -0.08 0.49
CA VAL A 132 -7.85 0.83 -0.62
C VAL A 132 -6.47 1.10 -1.22
N HIS A 133 -6.37 1.01 -2.54
CA HIS A 133 -5.16 1.41 -3.26
C HIS A 133 -4.85 2.90 -3.02
N GLU A 134 -5.88 3.73 -2.94
CA GLU A 134 -5.80 5.15 -2.67
C GLU A 134 -7.11 5.66 -2.04
N GLN A 135 -7.07 6.10 -0.79
CA GLN A 135 -8.21 6.74 -0.13
C GLN A 135 -8.20 8.24 -0.46
N GLN A 136 -9.20 8.70 -1.22
CA GLN A 136 -9.29 10.10 -1.69
C GLN A 136 -9.92 11.01 -0.63
N ALA A 137 -9.39 12.23 -0.48
CA ALA A 137 -10.04 13.29 0.27
C ALA A 137 -11.37 13.72 -0.41
N ALA A 138 -12.42 13.95 0.40
CA ALA A 138 -13.71 14.39 -0.11
C ALA A 138 -13.58 15.75 -0.85
N GLY A 139 -13.84 15.77 -2.17
CA GLY A 139 -13.97 16.99 -2.96
C GLY A 139 -12.87 17.31 -3.98
N GLN A 140 -11.95 16.38 -4.29
CA GLN A 140 -10.94 16.60 -5.34
C GLN A 140 -11.38 16.09 -6.73
N LEU A 141 -11.07 16.89 -7.75
CA LEU A 141 -11.12 16.53 -9.18
C LEU A 141 -10.11 15.42 -9.50
N PRO A 142 -10.32 14.63 -10.57
CA PRO A 142 -9.56 13.40 -10.78
C PRO A 142 -8.06 13.69 -10.88
N ILE A 143 -7.34 13.15 -9.92
CA ILE A 143 -5.90 12.90 -9.99
C ILE A 143 -5.58 12.23 -11.34
N HIS A 144 -4.57 12.73 -12.04
CA HIS A 144 -4.11 12.15 -13.30
C HIS A 144 -3.37 10.84 -13.05
N VAL A 145 -4.12 9.77 -12.81
CA VAL A 145 -3.60 8.40 -12.87
C VAL A 145 -3.58 7.99 -14.35
N GLN A 146 -2.41 8.05 -14.98
CA GLN A 146 -2.22 7.44 -16.30
C GLN A 146 -2.19 5.92 -16.13
N HIS A 147 -3.22 5.22 -16.59
CA HIS A 147 -3.33 3.77 -16.45
C HIS A 147 -2.73 3.04 -17.66
N GLY A 148 -1.89 2.02 -17.44
CA GLY A 148 -1.58 1.03 -18.49
C GLY A 148 -0.36 0.14 -18.23
N MET A 149 -0.59 -1.17 -17.97
CA MET A 149 -0.26 -2.29 -18.88
C MET A 149 -0.52 -3.65 -18.23
N GLU A 150 -0.95 -4.58 -19.08
CA GLU A 150 -1.24 -5.99 -18.85
C GLU A 150 0.05 -6.82 -18.68
N GLN A 151 0.13 -7.63 -17.61
CA GLN A 151 1.25 -8.52 -17.38
C GLN A 151 1.19 -9.72 -18.33
N ARG A 152 2.05 -9.75 -19.37
CA ARG A 152 2.47 -11.02 -19.96
C ARG A 152 3.28 -11.77 -18.91
N ARG A 153 2.72 -12.87 -18.39
CA ARG A 153 3.42 -13.85 -17.55
C ARG A 153 4.77 -14.21 -18.19
N ARG A 154 5.87 -13.62 -17.71
CA ARG A 154 7.19 -14.24 -17.89
C ARG A 154 7.23 -15.39 -16.90
N ARG A 155 7.03 -16.59 -17.44
CA ARG A 155 7.33 -17.86 -16.77
C ARG A 155 8.78 -17.75 -16.28
N LEU A 156 8.97 -17.68 -14.97
CA LEU A 156 10.26 -18.02 -14.36
C LEU A 156 10.57 -19.48 -14.75
N PRO A 157 11.81 -19.85 -15.04
CA PRO A 157 12.14 -21.24 -15.38
C PRO A 157 11.72 -22.15 -14.22
N ASP A 158 10.93 -23.17 -14.53
CA ASP A 158 10.50 -24.20 -13.59
C ASP A 158 11.75 -24.80 -12.91
N HIS A 159 11.87 -24.64 -11.60
CA HIS A 159 12.67 -25.55 -10.79
C HIS A 159 12.01 -26.93 -10.93
N GLN A 160 12.71 -27.87 -11.57
CA GLN A 160 12.28 -29.25 -11.64
C GLN A 160 12.28 -29.85 -10.23
N GLU A 161 11.10 -29.90 -9.62
CA GLU A 161 10.81 -30.82 -8.54
C GLU A 161 10.66 -32.22 -9.16
N GLN A 162 11.65 -33.08 -8.94
CA GLN A 162 11.55 -34.49 -9.30
C GLN A 162 10.54 -35.15 -8.36
N VAL A 163 9.31 -35.34 -8.83
CA VAL A 163 8.32 -36.22 -8.20
C VAL A 163 8.33 -37.58 -8.89
N ASN A 164 8.67 -38.57 -8.07
CA ASN A 164 8.68 -39.99 -8.34
C ASN A 164 7.27 -40.55 -8.63
N ALA A 165 7.24 -41.52 -9.52
CA ALA A 165 6.04 -42.11 -10.09
C ALA A 165 5.30 -42.98 -9.07
N GLU A 166 4.17 -42.52 -8.56
CA GLU A 166 3.08 -43.37 -8.09
C GLU A 166 1.75 -42.62 -8.19
N GLY A 167 0.98 -42.97 -9.23
CA GLY A 167 -0.30 -42.35 -9.53
C GLY A 167 -1.41 -42.81 -8.59
N LYS A 168 -2.10 -41.85 -7.98
CA LYS A 168 -3.50 -42.04 -7.54
C LYS A 168 -4.21 -40.69 -7.42
N ARG A 169 -5.06 -40.40 -8.40
CA ARG A 169 -6.12 -39.38 -8.25
C ARG A 169 -7.27 -40.01 -7.47
N ARG A 170 -7.73 -39.36 -6.42
CA ARG A 170 -9.07 -39.56 -5.87
C ARG A 170 -9.73 -38.19 -5.74
N GLY A 171 -10.83 -38.03 -6.46
CA GLY A 171 -11.72 -36.90 -6.29
C GLY A 171 -12.52 -37.02 -5.00
N LEU A 172 -12.91 -35.87 -4.47
CA LEU A 172 -14.02 -35.74 -3.54
C LEU A 172 -14.91 -34.61 -4.08
N GLN A 173 -16.08 -35.01 -4.59
CA GLN A 173 -17.25 -34.16 -4.69
C GLN A 173 -17.85 -34.01 -3.29
N PHE A 174 -18.33 -32.83 -2.93
CA PHE A 174 -19.36 -32.68 -1.92
C PHE A 174 -20.45 -31.73 -2.44
N GLN A 175 -21.68 -32.24 -2.40
CA GLN A 175 -22.92 -31.50 -2.57
C GLN A 175 -23.21 -30.66 -1.32
N ASP A 176 -23.88 -29.54 -1.60
CA ASP A 176 -24.51 -28.58 -0.68
C ASP A 176 -25.51 -29.28 0.26
N ASP A 177 -25.70 -28.71 1.46
CA ASP A 177 -26.89 -28.81 2.33
C ASP A 177 -26.60 -28.13 3.68
N GLY A 178 -27.01 -26.87 3.86
CA GLY A 178 -27.06 -26.28 5.21
C GLY A 178 -27.15 -24.76 5.25
N GLN A 179 -28.38 -24.25 5.20
CA GLN A 179 -28.69 -22.83 5.46
C GLN A 179 -28.15 -22.36 6.82
N VAL A 180 -27.28 -21.35 6.80
CA VAL A 180 -27.02 -20.47 7.95
C VAL A 180 -27.21 -19.02 7.47
N LYS A 181 -27.95 -18.26 8.29
CA LYS A 181 -28.47 -16.91 8.02
C LYS A 181 -27.36 -15.91 7.66
N PRO A 182 -27.64 -14.90 6.81
CA PRO A 182 -26.65 -13.87 6.51
C PRO A 182 -26.58 -12.87 7.67
N ASP A 183 -25.47 -12.88 8.41
CA ASP A 183 -25.07 -11.71 9.18
C ASP A 183 -24.51 -10.66 8.22
N VAL A 184 -24.99 -9.44 8.38
CA VAL A 184 -24.77 -8.31 7.47
C VAL A 184 -23.37 -7.75 7.69
N ALA A 185 -22.36 -8.39 7.10
CA ALA A 185 -21.07 -7.79 6.83
C ALA A 185 -20.99 -7.50 5.33
N ARG A 186 -21.01 -6.21 4.96
CA ARG A 186 -20.74 -5.78 3.58
C ARG A 186 -19.25 -5.99 3.27
N GLN A 187 -18.85 -7.23 3.03
CA GLN A 187 -17.65 -7.52 2.25
C GLN A 187 -17.91 -7.05 0.82
N ARG A 188 -17.46 -5.83 0.49
CA ARG A 188 -17.34 -5.45 -0.92
C ARG A 188 -16.19 -6.29 -1.47
N HIS A 189 -16.55 -7.26 -2.31
CA HIS A 189 -15.62 -8.03 -3.12
C HIS A 189 -14.64 -7.08 -3.85
N CYS A 190 -13.41 -6.96 -3.35
CA CYS A 190 -12.33 -6.31 -4.06
C CYS A 190 -11.77 -7.31 -5.07
N GLN A 191 -12.16 -7.18 -6.35
CA GLN A 191 -11.46 -7.91 -7.41
C GLN A 191 -10.05 -7.33 -7.54
N GLN A 192 -9.06 -8.09 -7.08
CA GLN A 192 -7.64 -7.80 -7.26
C GLN A 192 -7.32 -7.59 -8.75
N ARG A 193 -7.01 -6.35 -9.14
CA ARG A 193 -6.35 -6.03 -10.41
C ARG A 193 -5.02 -5.36 -10.09
N GLN A 194 -3.92 -6.05 -10.40
CA GLN A 194 -2.59 -5.45 -10.41
C GLN A 194 -2.58 -4.24 -11.33
N LEU A 195 -2.23 -3.06 -10.81
CA LEU A 195 -2.08 -1.83 -11.59
C LEU A 195 -0.59 -1.46 -11.67
N VAL A 196 -0.05 -1.43 -12.89
CA VAL A 196 1.33 -1.05 -13.23
C VAL A 196 1.28 0.08 -14.26
N VAL A 197 2.10 1.13 -14.09
CA VAL A 197 2.14 2.32 -14.97
C VAL A 197 3.57 2.56 -15.47
N ARG A 198 3.73 3.00 -16.73
CA ARG A 198 5.00 3.55 -17.24
C ARG A 198 4.81 4.86 -18.02
N GLN A 199 5.81 5.72 -17.86
CA GLN A 199 6.09 6.98 -18.56
C GLN A 199 6.05 6.84 -20.09
N ARG A 200 5.45 7.83 -20.78
CA ARG A 200 5.73 8.10 -22.19
C ARG A 200 6.85 9.14 -22.29
N ASP A 201 7.83 8.85 -23.13
CA ASP A 201 8.88 9.77 -23.55
C ASP A 201 8.24 11.02 -24.17
N LEU A 202 8.59 12.19 -23.63
CA LEU A 202 8.38 13.47 -24.30
C LEU A 202 9.58 13.71 -25.22
N VAL A 203 9.32 13.70 -26.53
CA VAL A 203 10.15 14.39 -27.53
C VAL A 203 9.71 15.84 -27.58
#